data_AF-A0A950ZPY3-F1
#
_entry.id   AF-A0A950ZPY3-F1
#
_cell.length_a   1.000
_cell.length_b   1.000
_cell.length_c   1.000
_cell.angle_alpha   90.00
_cell.angle_beta   90.00
_cell.angle_gamma   90.00
#
_symmetry.space_group_name_H-M   'P 1'
#
loop_
_entity.id
_entity.type
_entity.pdbx_description
1 polymer ?
#
loop_
_entity_poly.entity_id
_entity_poly.type
_entity_poly.pdbx_seq_one_letter_code
_entity_poly.pdbx_strand_id
1 'polypeptide(L)'
;MVRTRRPATFQQRHPVSLAEQRAVRAAALSPPREPWLPPGFLGWALGRALALAILVAAAWAVYACASSERFTVRSVSVQGNALLSQSEVDTALGVKGVNIFWLDRQRAAARLLMMPAVQRADVEA
;
A
#
# COMPACT_ATOMS: atom_id res chain seq x y z
N MET A 1 -8.62 56.31 76.85
CA MET A 1 -7.93 55.85 75.61
C MET A 1 -7.32 54.48 75.87
N VAL A 2 -7.89 53.41 75.33
CA VAL A 2 -7.43 52.03 75.53
C VAL A 2 -7.00 51.48 74.16
N ARG A 3 -5.70 51.23 73.97
CA ARG A 3 -5.14 50.60 72.75
C ARG A 3 -5.02 49.09 72.96
N THR A 4 -5.91 48.34 72.34
CA THR A 4 -5.84 46.87 72.21
C THR A 4 -4.69 46.51 71.26
N ARG A 5 -3.68 45.79 71.77
CA ARG A 5 -2.58 45.23 70.95
C ARG A 5 -3.07 43.92 70.30
N ARG A 6 -3.05 43.84 68.97
CA ARG A 6 -3.29 42.59 68.22
C ARG A 6 -2.15 41.60 68.49
N PRO A 7 -2.42 40.31 68.75
CA PRO A 7 -1.38 39.30 68.82
C PRO A 7 -0.80 39.08 67.41
N ALA A 8 0.52 39.18 67.30
CA ALA A 8 1.24 38.82 66.09
C ALA A 8 1.18 37.29 65.95
N THR A 9 0.43 36.80 64.97
CA THR A 9 0.45 35.39 64.59
C THR A 9 1.85 35.05 64.09
N PHE A 10 2.63 34.37 64.95
CA PHE A 10 3.93 33.84 64.62
C PHE A 10 3.75 32.74 63.58
N GLN A 11 3.81 33.12 62.31
CA GLN A 11 3.76 32.17 61.20
C GLN A 11 5.05 31.35 61.28
N GLN A 12 4.95 30.14 61.86
CA GLN A 12 6.03 29.16 61.88
C GLN A 12 6.46 28.90 60.44
N ARG A 13 7.55 29.54 60.01
CA ARG A 13 8.28 29.15 58.81
C ARG A 13 8.90 27.80 59.13
N HIS A 14 8.25 26.73 58.70
CA HIS A 14 8.86 25.41 58.69
C HIS A 14 10.21 25.52 57.98
N PRO A 15 11.32 25.08 58.59
CA PRO A 15 12.60 25.06 57.91
C PRO A 15 12.45 24.11 56.73
N VAL A 16 12.43 24.66 55.52
CA VAL A 16 12.35 23.88 54.28
C VAL A 16 13.47 22.85 54.34
N SER A 17 13.09 21.58 54.38
CA SER A 17 14.04 20.50 54.64
C SER A 17 15.09 20.48 53.54
N LEU A 18 16.33 20.13 53.88
CA LEU A 18 17.39 19.98 52.87
C LEU A 18 17.00 18.98 51.78
N ALA A 19 16.13 18.01 52.11
CA ALA A 19 15.55 17.06 51.15
C ALA A 19 14.67 17.77 50.12
N GLU A 20 13.78 18.67 50.54
CA GLU A 20 12.94 19.46 49.63
C GLU A 20 13.78 20.42 48.78
N GLN A 21 14.78 21.08 49.37
CA GLN A 21 15.67 21.97 48.62
C GLN A 21 16.47 21.19 47.57
N ARG A 22 16.87 19.95 47.87
CA ARG A 22 17.53 19.04 46.92
C ARG A 22 16.57 18.57 45.84
N ALA A 23 15.32 18.25 46.17
CA ALA A 23 14.30 17.85 45.20
C ALA A 23 13.98 18.97 44.21
N VAL A 24 13.82 20.22 44.70
CA VAL A 24 13.58 21.39 43.85
C VAL A 24 14.79 21.68 42.95
N ARG A 25 16.02 21.58 43.48
CA ARG A 25 17.23 21.70 42.65
C ARG A 25 17.34 20.59 41.61
N ALA A 26 17.04 19.35 41.96
CA ALA A 26 17.06 18.22 41.02
C ALA A 26 16.01 18.37 39.91
N ALA A 27 14.82 18.89 40.24
CA ALA A 27 13.79 19.21 39.27
C ALA A 27 14.21 20.37 38.35
N ALA A 28 14.87 21.41 38.89
CA ALA A 28 15.40 22.53 38.11
C ALA A 28 16.56 22.13 37.17
N LEU A 29 17.29 21.06 37.51
CA LEU A 29 18.39 20.51 36.71
C LEU A 29 17.93 19.45 35.70
N SER A 30 16.66 19.01 35.78
CA SER A 30 16.14 18.05 34.82
C SER A 30 15.96 18.76 33.47
N PRO A 31 16.67 18.36 32.41
CA PRO A 31 16.49 18.97 31.10
C PRO A 31 15.04 18.79 30.65
N PRO A 32 14.46 19.76 29.92
CA PRO A 32 13.13 19.58 29.34
C PRO A 32 13.15 18.27 28.55
N ARG A 33 12.23 17.36 28.86
CA ARG A 33 12.04 16.13 28.08
C ARG A 33 11.56 16.55 26.71
N GLU A 34 12.50 16.73 25.79
CA GLU A 34 12.17 17.02 24.41
C GLU A 34 11.45 15.80 23.84
N PRO A 35 10.26 15.98 23.24
CA PRO A 35 9.62 14.88 22.54
C PRO A 35 10.56 14.43 21.42
N TRP A 36 10.98 13.15 21.46
CA TRP A 36 11.94 12.59 20.50
C TRP A 36 11.41 12.55 19.05
N LEU A 37 10.14 12.90 18.84
CA LEU A 37 9.47 12.94 17.54
C LEU A 37 9.23 14.40 17.13
N PRO A 38 9.71 14.81 15.94
CA PRO A 38 9.41 16.14 15.45
C PRO A 38 7.89 16.30 15.28
N PRO A 39 7.31 17.44 15.71
CA PRO A 39 5.89 17.70 15.55
C PRO A 39 5.55 17.66 14.05
N GLY A 40 4.68 16.74 13.65
CA GLY A 40 4.28 16.54 12.24
C GLY A 40 4.78 15.25 11.59
N PHE A 41 5.71 14.51 12.20
CA PHE A 41 6.17 13.22 11.65
C PHE A 41 5.04 12.20 11.48
N LEU A 42 4.16 12.09 12.48
CA LEU A 42 3.00 11.19 12.41
C LEU A 42 2.07 11.58 11.25
N GLY A 43 1.83 12.87 11.03
CA GLY A 43 0.98 13.34 9.92
C GLY A 43 1.60 13.03 8.55
N TRP A 44 2.90 13.25 8.40
CA TRP A 44 3.64 12.90 7.18
C TRP A 44 3.62 11.39 6.90
N ALA A 45 3.88 10.58 7.93
CA ALA A 45 3.88 9.13 7.82
C ALA A 45 2.47 8.59 7.50
N LEU A 46 1.44 9.14 8.13
CA LEU A 46 0.05 8.76 7.88
C LEU A 46 -0.38 9.11 6.44
N GLY A 47 0.00 10.27 5.93
CA GLY A 47 -0.26 10.66 4.54
C GLY A 47 0.42 9.72 3.54
N ARG A 48 1.69 9.34 3.79
CA ARG A 48 2.42 8.36 2.98
C ARG A 48 1.78 6.97 3.04
N ALA A 49 1.37 6.53 4.23
CA ALA A 49 0.70 5.25 4.42
C ALA A 49 -0.65 5.20 3.67
N LEU A 50 -1.43 6.28 3.72
CA LEU A 50 -2.70 6.39 3.01
C LEU A 50 -2.48 6.38 1.48
N ALA A 51 -1.50 7.13 0.98
CA ALA A 51 -1.17 7.13 -0.44
C ALA A 51 -0.74 5.73 -0.93
N LEU A 52 0.09 5.04 -0.13
CA LEU A 52 0.51 3.67 -0.43
C LEU A 52 -0.69 2.71 -0.43
N ALA A 53 -1.60 2.83 0.54
CA ALA A 53 -2.81 2.01 0.61
C ALA A 53 -3.70 2.21 -0.62
N ILE A 54 -3.90 3.46 -1.07
CA ILE A 54 -4.66 3.77 -2.29
C ILE A 54 -3.98 3.17 -3.52
N LEU A 55 -2.65 3.30 -3.63
CA LEU A 55 -1.90 2.74 -4.75
C LEU A 55 -2.04 1.21 -4.82
N VAL A 56 -1.90 0.53 -3.69
CA VAL A 56 -2.07 -0.93 -3.60
C VAL A 56 -3.50 -1.34 -3.94
N ALA A 57 -4.49 -0.62 -3.44
CA ALA A 57 -5.90 -0.88 -3.75
C ALA A 57 -6.20 -0.70 -5.24
N ALA A 58 -5.65 0.34 -5.87
CA ALA A 58 -5.80 0.56 -7.31
C ALA A 58 -5.12 -0.54 -8.14
N ALA A 59 -3.89 -0.92 -7.79
CA ALA A 59 -3.18 -2.01 -8.44
C ALA A 59 -3.94 -3.34 -8.29
N TRP A 60 -4.49 -3.61 -7.11
CA TRP A 60 -5.32 -4.78 -6.84
C TRP A 60 -6.61 -4.77 -7.67
N ALA A 61 -7.30 -3.63 -7.76
CA ALA A 61 -8.51 -3.49 -8.57
C ALA A 61 -8.23 -3.74 -10.05
N VAL A 62 -7.12 -3.20 -10.57
CA VAL A 62 -6.67 -3.48 -11.94
C VAL A 62 -6.35 -4.96 -12.11
N TYR A 63 -5.64 -5.57 -11.16
CA TYR A 63 -5.32 -7.01 -11.20
C TYR A 63 -6.57 -7.89 -11.18
N ALA A 64 -7.55 -7.58 -10.33
CA ALA A 64 -8.81 -8.30 -10.24
C ALA A 64 -9.67 -8.12 -11.50
N CYS A 65 -9.69 -6.91 -12.07
CA CYS A 65 -10.40 -6.61 -13.30
C CYS A 65 -9.74 -7.31 -14.51
N ALA A 66 -8.42 -7.28 -14.59
CA ALA A 66 -7.68 -8.02 -15.61
C ALA A 66 -7.95 -9.52 -15.47
N SER A 67 -7.88 -10.09 -14.26
CA SER A 67 -8.12 -11.52 -14.02
C SER A 67 -9.59 -11.94 -14.18
N SER A 68 -10.51 -11.02 -14.49
CA SER A 68 -11.92 -11.36 -14.66
C SER A 68 -12.17 -12.04 -16.00
N GLU A 69 -12.86 -13.19 -15.94
CA GLU A 69 -13.10 -14.12 -17.05
C GLU A 69 -13.85 -13.54 -18.26
N ARG A 70 -14.39 -12.30 -18.15
CA ARG A 70 -15.05 -11.59 -19.25
C ARG A 70 -14.11 -11.20 -20.40
N PHE A 71 -12.80 -11.13 -20.16
CA PHE A 71 -11.78 -10.87 -21.18
C PHE A 71 -10.94 -12.12 -21.49
N THR A 72 -11.53 -13.30 -21.33
CA THR A 72 -10.92 -14.56 -21.74
C THR A 72 -11.30 -14.85 -23.18
N VAL A 73 -10.34 -15.32 -23.99
CA VAL A 73 -10.57 -15.74 -25.38
C VAL A 73 -11.67 -16.80 -25.43
N ARG A 74 -12.87 -16.42 -25.90
CA ARG A 74 -14.07 -17.29 -25.86
C ARG A 74 -14.27 -18.09 -27.14
N SER A 75 -13.76 -17.61 -28.27
CA SER A 75 -13.89 -18.27 -29.57
C SER A 75 -12.74 -17.87 -30.49
N VAL A 76 -12.02 -18.86 -31.02
CA VAL A 76 -11.03 -18.69 -32.09
C VAL A 76 -11.76 -18.96 -33.41
N SER A 77 -11.98 -17.90 -34.20
CA SER A 77 -12.54 -18.04 -35.56
C SER A 77 -11.39 -18.24 -36.54
N VAL A 78 -11.33 -19.41 -37.16
CA VAL A 78 -10.31 -19.73 -38.18
C VAL A 78 -10.95 -19.49 -39.55
N GLN A 79 -10.48 -18.47 -40.27
CA GLN A 79 -10.94 -18.16 -41.62
C GLN A 79 -9.85 -18.55 -42.63
N GLY A 80 -10.14 -19.53 -43.50
CA GLY A 80 -9.23 -19.99 -44.55
C GLY A 80 -9.54 -21.39 -45.07
N ASN A 81 -8.77 -21.85 -46.07
CA ASN A 81 -8.80 -23.22 -46.58
C ASN A 81 -8.13 -24.15 -45.56
N ALA A 82 -8.87 -24.50 -44.50
CA ALA A 82 -8.33 -25.17 -43.33
C ALA A 82 -8.36 -26.69 -43.49
N LEU A 83 -7.16 -27.30 -43.56
CA LEU A 83 -6.96 -28.74 -43.33
C LEU A 83 -6.95 -29.08 -41.82
N LEU A 84 -6.81 -28.06 -40.95
CA LEU A 84 -6.81 -28.22 -39.49
C LEU A 84 -8.19 -27.96 -38.89
N SER A 85 -8.60 -28.86 -38.00
CA SER A 85 -9.80 -28.66 -37.21
C SER A 85 -9.62 -27.55 -36.17
N GLN A 86 -10.71 -26.86 -35.81
CA GLN A 86 -10.72 -25.82 -34.78
C GLN A 86 -10.15 -26.33 -33.43
N SER A 87 -10.35 -27.61 -33.12
CA SER A 87 -9.81 -28.28 -31.95
C SER A 87 -8.29 -28.44 -31.97
N GLU A 88 -7.67 -28.67 -33.13
CA GLU A 88 -6.21 -28.77 -33.25
C GLU A 88 -5.55 -27.41 -33.10
N VAL A 89 -6.17 -26.37 -33.66
CA VAL A 89 -5.73 -24.98 -33.51
C VAL A 89 -5.81 -24.55 -32.05
N ASP A 90 -6.94 -24.80 -31.37
CA ASP A 90 -7.10 -24.51 -29.94
C ASP A 90 -6.06 -25.22 -29.05
N THR A 91 -5.78 -26.49 -29.34
CA THR A 91 -4.83 -27.30 -28.56
C THR A 91 -3.39 -26.82 -28.78
N ALA A 92 -3.01 -26.50 -30.01
CA ALA A 92 -1.66 -26.05 -30.35
C ALA A 92 -1.34 -24.64 -29.85
N LEU A 93 -2.34 -23.76 -29.86
CA LEU A 93 -2.21 -22.40 -29.38
C LEU A 93 -2.18 -22.32 -27.84
N GLY A 94 -2.88 -23.22 -27.14
CA GLY A 94 -2.93 -23.25 -25.68
C GLY A 94 -3.44 -21.95 -25.05
N VAL A 95 -4.25 -21.17 -25.77
CA VAL A 95 -4.78 -19.88 -25.31
C VAL A 95 -6.09 -19.97 -24.54
N LYS A 96 -6.70 -21.15 -24.52
CA LYS A 96 -7.94 -21.36 -23.77
C LYS A 96 -7.69 -21.13 -22.28
N GLY A 97 -8.34 -20.10 -21.73
CA GLY A 97 -8.19 -19.68 -20.34
C GLY A 97 -7.16 -18.57 -20.09
N VAL A 98 -6.45 -18.10 -21.12
CA VAL A 98 -5.48 -17.00 -20.98
C VAL A 98 -6.18 -15.66 -21.22
N ASN A 99 -5.89 -14.71 -20.35
CA ASN A 99 -6.38 -13.34 -20.43
C ASN A 99 -5.88 -12.66 -21.72
N ILE A 100 -6.78 -12.01 -22.48
CA ILE A 100 -6.46 -11.29 -23.72
C ILE A 100 -5.36 -10.24 -23.50
N PHE A 101 -5.27 -9.64 -22.32
CA PHE A 101 -4.22 -8.66 -21.98
C PHE A 101 -2.83 -9.29 -21.77
N TRP A 102 -2.77 -10.59 -21.48
CA TRP A 102 -1.53 -11.34 -21.31
C TRP A 102 -1.19 -12.20 -22.54
N LEU A 103 -2.06 -12.17 -23.55
CA LEU A 103 -1.83 -12.87 -24.81
C LEU A 103 -0.85 -12.10 -25.68
N ASP A 104 0.38 -12.60 -25.74
CA ASP A 104 1.37 -12.17 -26.72
C ASP A 104 1.01 -12.73 -28.11
N ARG A 105 0.41 -11.87 -28.93
CA ARG A 105 -0.05 -12.19 -30.29
C ARG A 105 1.09 -12.64 -31.19
N GLN A 106 2.28 -12.05 -31.04
CA GLN A 106 3.45 -12.41 -31.85
C GLN A 106 3.93 -13.81 -31.49
N ARG A 107 3.95 -14.17 -30.20
CA ARG A 107 4.26 -15.54 -29.77
C ARG A 107 3.19 -16.54 -30.20
N ALA A 108 1.91 -16.16 -30.16
CA ALA A 108 0.82 -17.01 -30.63
C ALA A 108 0.93 -17.30 -32.14
N ALA A 109 1.15 -16.27 -32.96
CA ALA A 109 1.38 -16.41 -34.39
C ALA A 109 2.64 -17.24 -34.70
N ALA A 110 3.72 -17.04 -33.95
CA ALA A 110 4.95 -17.82 -34.11
C ALA A 110 4.74 -19.31 -33.81
N ARG A 111 3.96 -19.66 -32.77
CA ARG A 111 3.61 -21.07 -32.48
C ARG A 111 2.75 -21.69 -33.56
N LEU A 112 1.80 -20.93 -34.12
CA LEU A 112 0.98 -21.39 -35.24
C LEU A 112 1.84 -21.67 -36.48
N LEU A 113 2.82 -20.82 -36.79
CA LEU A 113 3.74 -21.00 -37.91
C LEU A 113 4.70 -22.19 -37.74
N MET A 114 4.90 -22.69 -36.51
CA MET A 114 5.65 -23.94 -36.29
C MET A 114 4.85 -25.19 -36.67
N MET A 115 3.54 -25.07 -36.92
CA MET A 115 2.72 -26.21 -37.35
C MET A 115 2.94 -26.47 -38.85
N PRO A 116 3.22 -27.72 -39.27
CA PRO A 116 3.52 -28.05 -40.67
C PRO A 116 2.41 -27.70 -41.66
N ALA A 117 1.19 -27.56 -41.17
CA ALA A 117 -0.01 -27.31 -41.96
C ALA A 117 -0.44 -25.82 -42.00
N VAL A 118 0.36 -24.91 -41.45
CA VAL A 118 0.07 -23.48 -41.40
C VAL A 118 1.06 -22.72 -42.28
N GLN A 119 0.58 -22.21 -43.41
CA GLN A 119 1.41 -21.48 -44.38
C GLN A 119 1.54 -19.98 -44.01
N ARG A 120 0.51 -19.40 -43.38
CA ARG A 120 0.48 -18.02 -42.90
C ARG A 120 -0.51 -17.92 -41.74
N ALA A 121 -0.15 -17.19 -40.69
CA ALA A 121 -1.01 -16.94 -39.54
C ALA A 121 -1.05 -15.43 -39.24
N ASP A 122 -2.26 -14.88 -39.11
CA ASP A 122 -2.50 -13.53 -38.62
C ASP A 122 -3.41 -13.61 -37.38
N VAL A 123 -3.09 -12.84 -36.34
CA VAL A 123 -3.75 -12.94 -35.03
C VAL A 123 -4.24 -11.56 -34.62
N GLU A 124 -5.52 -11.31 -34.88
CA GLU A 124 -6.23 -10.08 -34.55
C GLU A 124 -7.14 -10.29 -33.31
N ALA A 125 -7.45 -9.21 -32.58
CA ALA A 125 -8.24 -9.22 -31.34
C ALA A 125 -9.42 -8.25 -31.46
#